data_AF-A0A5C5WPG3-F1
#
_entry.id   AF-A0A5C5WPG3-F1
#
_cell.length_a   1.000
_cell.length_b   1.000
_cell.length_c   1.000
_cell.angle_alpha   90.00
_cell.angle_beta   90.00
_cell.angle_gamma   90.00
#
_symmetry.space_group_name_H-M   'P 1'
#
loop_
_entity.id
_entity.type
_entity.pdbx_description
1 polymer ?
#
loop_
_entity_poly.entity_id
_entity_poly.type
_entity_poly.pdbx_seq_one_letter_code
_entity_poly.pdbx_strand_id
1 'polypeptide(L)'
;MANILLDTKVASQLLDFGSRIGEARGNEQLEGAVAIHNMLQAHGVAYLADEVGMGKTYVALGALALFRHFNPGFRVLVLAPRGNIQSKWMKEQRNFVANNVRICDMRVKSLHGSPARPLVSCGNLHDLVHEVTADPNRDFFARMTSFSFPVTGKHAVNRERGEKIRDAFRSSVPWLRNEIFDLRSKEAFKDNFAKALCCVLPKFDLVIVDEAHNLKHGYGESVSSRNRLLALAMGHPSAEIDSKLFPGYASRASRVLFLSATPVEETYQQLWNQLDVFGKAGPYKKLLDKKISDETRKAVASDFLIRRVTSVRIGADELTKNEYRREWRRGGVVSHDEPIRVEDPKQRMVVALVQKKVTELLGHERFNSSFQIGMLASFESFLETAKLKRDDDETANFDDSDQTENSMEKEGVDVNNINRLAGCDPRSAPVIWRDWYSRKEASSCKMLVLKLTPQERKPHGCQRYRRKPHSSNRRF
;
A
#
# COMPACT_ATOMS: atom_id res chain seq x y z
N MET A 1 -34.72 -7.01 -6.08
CA MET A 1 -33.94 -8.22 -6.41
C MET A 1 -33.71 -8.97 -5.11
N ALA A 2 -34.12 -10.24 -5.02
CA ALA A 2 -33.91 -11.05 -3.81
C ALA A 2 -32.42 -11.14 -3.48
N ASN A 3 -32.06 -11.03 -2.19
CA ASN A 3 -30.70 -11.29 -1.70
C ASN A 3 -30.40 -12.79 -1.84
N ILE A 4 -29.95 -13.21 -3.02
CA ILE A 4 -29.47 -14.57 -3.23
C ILE A 4 -28.05 -14.61 -2.67
N LEU A 5 -27.91 -15.18 -1.47
CA LEU A 5 -26.60 -15.59 -0.97
C LEU A 5 -26.08 -16.71 -1.89
N LEU A 6 -24.91 -16.50 -2.47
CA LEU A 6 -24.31 -17.47 -3.37
C LEU A 6 -23.66 -18.59 -2.56
N ASP A 7 -23.88 -19.83 -3.02
CA ASP A 7 -23.27 -21.02 -2.46
C ASP A 7 -22.00 -21.40 -3.24
N THR A 8 -21.04 -22.04 -2.55
CA THR A 8 -19.76 -22.48 -3.12
C THR A 8 -19.96 -23.52 -4.21
N LYS A 9 -20.99 -24.37 -4.11
CA LYS A 9 -21.34 -25.35 -5.14
C LYS A 9 -21.78 -24.71 -6.45
N VAL A 10 -22.49 -23.59 -6.39
CA VAL A 10 -22.88 -22.82 -7.59
C VAL A 10 -21.68 -22.08 -8.14
N ALA A 11 -20.88 -21.45 -7.28
CA ALA A 11 -19.69 -20.72 -7.68
C ALA A 11 -18.65 -21.63 -8.35
N SER A 12 -18.49 -22.88 -7.90
CA SER A 12 -17.54 -23.85 -8.48
C SER A 12 -17.93 -24.32 -9.89
N GLN A 13 -19.20 -24.16 -10.30
CA GLN A 13 -19.61 -24.40 -11.69
C GLN A 13 -19.09 -23.31 -12.64
N LEU A 14 -18.89 -22.09 -12.13
CA LEU A 14 -18.40 -20.94 -12.89
C LEU A 14 -16.89 -20.78 -12.81
N LEU A 15 -16.32 -21.06 -11.63
CA LEU A 15 -14.92 -20.76 -11.30
C LEU A 15 -14.14 -22.03 -10.94
N ASP A 16 -12.90 -22.10 -11.40
CA ASP A 16 -11.91 -23.10 -11.00
C ASP A 16 -10.64 -22.40 -10.52
N PHE A 17 -10.49 -22.27 -9.22
CA PHE A 17 -9.24 -21.77 -8.64
C PHE A 17 -8.15 -22.84 -8.60
N GLY A 18 -8.50 -24.13 -8.60
CA GLY A 18 -7.56 -25.23 -8.44
C GLY A 18 -6.68 -25.48 -9.67
N SER A 19 -7.09 -24.99 -10.84
CA SER A 19 -6.46 -25.25 -12.15
C SER A 19 -4.95 -24.99 -12.20
N ARG A 20 -4.42 -24.07 -11.38
CA ARG A 20 -3.00 -23.72 -11.33
C ARG A 20 -2.31 -23.90 -9.98
N ILE A 21 -3.08 -23.96 -8.88
CA ILE A 21 -2.54 -23.91 -7.51
C ILE A 21 -2.91 -25.14 -6.67
N GLY A 22 -3.60 -26.12 -7.26
CA GLY A 22 -4.08 -27.33 -6.59
C GLY A 22 -5.43 -27.13 -5.90
N GLU A 23 -6.16 -28.22 -5.70
CA GLU A 23 -7.56 -28.18 -5.22
C GLU A 23 -7.70 -27.56 -3.83
N ALA A 24 -6.84 -27.90 -2.87
CA ALA A 24 -6.96 -27.40 -1.50
C ALA A 24 -6.93 -25.86 -1.43
N ARG A 25 -5.85 -25.25 -1.97
CA ARG A 25 -5.73 -23.78 -2.06
C ARG A 25 -6.77 -23.16 -3.00
N GLY A 26 -7.18 -23.89 -4.03
CA GLY A 26 -8.25 -23.48 -4.94
C GLY A 26 -9.58 -23.32 -4.21
N ASN A 27 -9.96 -24.32 -3.40
CA ASN A 27 -11.19 -24.31 -2.63
C ASN A 27 -11.19 -23.17 -1.61
N GLU A 28 -10.09 -22.95 -0.91
CA GLU A 28 -9.94 -21.79 -0.01
C GLU A 28 -10.17 -20.47 -0.78
N GLN A 29 -9.54 -20.26 -1.94
CA GLN A 29 -9.76 -19.02 -2.70
C GLN A 29 -11.19 -18.88 -3.21
N LEU A 30 -11.85 -19.98 -3.60
CA LEU A 30 -13.25 -20.00 -4.00
C LEU A 30 -14.17 -19.60 -2.83
N GLU A 31 -13.98 -20.18 -1.66
CA GLU A 31 -14.71 -19.82 -0.44
C GLU A 31 -14.54 -18.34 -0.11
N GLY A 32 -13.31 -17.83 -0.20
CA GLY A 32 -13.03 -16.41 -0.02
C GLY A 32 -13.78 -15.54 -1.03
N ALA A 33 -13.83 -15.93 -2.30
CA ALA A 33 -14.52 -15.16 -3.34
C ALA A 33 -16.05 -15.12 -3.09
N VAL A 34 -16.63 -16.24 -2.67
CA VAL A 34 -18.05 -16.33 -2.32
C VAL A 34 -18.37 -15.53 -1.06
N ALA A 35 -17.52 -15.60 -0.03
CA ALA A 35 -17.69 -14.84 1.19
C ALA A 35 -17.63 -13.33 0.92
N ILE A 36 -16.66 -12.87 0.13
CA ILE A 36 -16.55 -11.46 -0.29
C ILE A 36 -17.76 -11.04 -1.13
N HIS A 37 -18.20 -11.86 -2.08
CA HIS A 37 -19.42 -11.59 -2.84
C HIS A 37 -20.64 -11.38 -1.91
N ASN A 38 -20.84 -12.30 -0.97
CA ASN A 38 -21.99 -12.26 -0.06
C ASN A 38 -21.93 -11.07 0.91
N MET A 39 -20.75 -10.73 1.44
CA MET A 39 -20.55 -9.52 2.26
C MET A 39 -20.84 -8.25 1.47
N LEU A 40 -20.31 -8.14 0.25
CA LEU A 40 -20.56 -6.99 -0.63
C LEU A 40 -22.04 -6.86 -0.98
N GLN A 41 -22.77 -7.97 -1.10
CA GLN A 41 -24.21 -7.99 -1.34
C GLN A 41 -25.01 -7.55 -0.10
N ALA A 42 -24.62 -8.02 1.09
CA ALA A 42 -25.33 -7.74 2.34
C ALA A 42 -25.07 -6.33 2.90
N HIS A 43 -23.81 -5.90 2.88
CA HIS A 43 -23.36 -4.69 3.59
C HIS A 43 -22.91 -3.56 2.66
N GLY A 44 -22.71 -3.84 1.36
CA GLY A 44 -22.16 -2.87 0.41
C GLY A 44 -20.67 -2.58 0.62
N VAL A 45 -20.02 -3.19 1.61
CA VAL A 45 -18.58 -3.11 1.83
C VAL A 45 -18.04 -4.48 2.22
N ALA A 46 -16.81 -4.76 1.81
CA ALA A 46 -16.05 -5.90 2.30
C ALA A 46 -14.57 -5.54 2.38
N TYR A 47 -13.86 -6.15 3.32
CA TYR A 47 -12.44 -5.95 3.56
C TYR A 47 -11.76 -7.32 3.58
N LEU A 48 -10.95 -7.60 2.56
CA LEU A 48 -10.16 -8.81 2.47
C LEU A 48 -8.77 -8.56 3.07
N ALA A 49 -8.60 -9.02 4.30
CA ALA A 49 -7.42 -8.83 5.10
C ALA A 49 -6.52 -10.08 5.23
N ASP A 50 -6.61 -10.99 4.26
CA ASP A 50 -5.77 -12.19 4.21
C ASP A 50 -4.28 -11.89 4.25
N GLU A 51 -3.50 -12.84 4.75
CA GLU A 51 -2.05 -12.75 4.77
C GLU A 51 -1.44 -12.54 3.37
N VAL A 52 -0.20 -12.04 3.38
CA VAL A 52 0.56 -11.82 2.15
C VAL A 52 0.79 -13.17 1.46
N GLY A 53 0.47 -13.23 0.16
CA GLY A 53 0.64 -14.44 -0.65
C GLY A 53 -0.59 -15.34 -0.78
N MET A 54 -1.68 -15.10 -0.03
CA MET A 54 -2.90 -15.93 -0.10
C MET A 54 -3.76 -15.71 -1.35
N GLY A 55 -3.39 -14.78 -2.23
CA GLY A 55 -4.08 -14.55 -3.51
C GLY A 55 -5.26 -13.58 -3.46
N LYS A 56 -5.19 -12.53 -2.63
CA LYS A 56 -6.23 -11.46 -2.53
C LYS A 56 -6.73 -10.95 -3.88
N THR A 57 -5.82 -10.74 -4.84
CA THR A 57 -6.18 -10.33 -6.21
C THR A 57 -7.10 -11.34 -6.89
N TYR A 58 -6.79 -12.63 -6.81
CA TYR A 58 -7.60 -13.70 -7.43
C TYR A 58 -8.95 -13.85 -6.75
N VAL A 59 -8.99 -13.74 -5.41
CA VAL A 59 -10.24 -13.74 -4.64
C VAL A 59 -11.14 -12.57 -5.05
N ALA A 60 -10.57 -11.37 -5.18
CA ALA A 60 -11.29 -10.18 -5.62
C ALA A 60 -11.82 -10.31 -7.07
N LEU A 61 -11.01 -10.86 -7.98
CA LEU A 61 -11.41 -11.15 -9.36
C LEU A 61 -12.49 -12.23 -9.43
N GLY A 62 -12.45 -13.22 -8.55
CA GLY A 62 -13.52 -14.21 -8.38
C GLY A 62 -14.84 -13.58 -7.98
N ALA A 63 -14.83 -12.75 -6.93
CA ALA A 63 -16.04 -12.02 -6.51
C ALA A 63 -16.60 -11.14 -7.64
N LEU A 64 -15.72 -10.43 -8.36
CA LEU A 64 -16.10 -9.65 -9.55
C LEU A 64 -16.74 -10.53 -10.64
N ALA A 65 -16.14 -11.68 -10.95
CA ALA A 65 -16.66 -12.60 -11.95
C ALA A 65 -18.04 -13.15 -11.56
N LEU A 66 -18.26 -13.48 -10.29
CA LEU A 66 -19.58 -13.91 -9.79
C LEU A 66 -20.62 -12.81 -9.97
N PHE A 67 -20.33 -11.56 -9.56
CA PHE A 67 -21.25 -10.44 -9.77
C PHE A 67 -21.56 -10.22 -11.25
N ARG A 68 -20.54 -10.23 -12.10
CA ARG A 68 -20.70 -9.94 -13.53
C ARG A 68 -21.39 -11.08 -14.29
N HIS A 69 -21.25 -12.31 -13.83
CA HIS A 69 -22.00 -13.42 -14.40
C HIS A 69 -23.51 -13.19 -14.27
N PHE A 70 -24.00 -12.73 -13.11
CA PHE A 70 -25.43 -12.44 -12.91
C PHE A 70 -25.86 -11.05 -13.39
N ASN A 71 -24.93 -10.11 -13.51
CA ASN A 71 -25.15 -8.78 -14.06
C ASN A 71 -24.08 -8.44 -15.12
N PRO A 72 -24.32 -8.70 -16.42
CA PRO A 72 -23.37 -8.38 -17.48
C PRO A 72 -22.99 -6.89 -17.55
N GLY A 73 -23.88 -6.02 -17.05
CA GLY A 73 -23.70 -4.57 -16.95
C GLY A 73 -22.75 -4.10 -15.85
N PHE A 74 -22.34 -4.99 -14.94
CA PHE A 74 -21.61 -4.65 -13.71
C PHE A 74 -20.32 -3.87 -13.99
N ARG A 75 -20.27 -2.60 -13.57
CA ARG A 75 -19.13 -1.69 -13.78
C ARG A 75 -18.15 -1.76 -12.62
N VAL A 76 -16.85 -1.82 -12.94
CA VAL A 76 -15.78 -1.92 -11.94
C VAL A 76 -14.73 -0.83 -12.14
N LEU A 77 -14.26 -0.29 -11.01
CA LEU A 77 -13.08 0.56 -10.93
C LEU A 77 -12.09 -0.09 -9.96
N VAL A 78 -10.86 -0.34 -10.41
CA VAL A 78 -9.77 -0.83 -9.57
C VAL A 78 -8.82 0.32 -9.28
N LEU A 79 -8.57 0.59 -8.00
CA LEU A 79 -7.60 1.57 -7.52
C LEU A 79 -6.35 0.84 -7.03
N ALA A 80 -5.28 0.89 -7.82
CA ALA A 80 -3.98 0.34 -7.47
C ALA A 80 -3.10 1.40 -6.79
N PRO A 81 -2.16 1.04 -5.90
CA PRO A 81 -1.30 2.01 -5.23
C PRO A 81 -0.34 2.73 -6.19
N ARG A 82 0.18 2.03 -7.23
CA ARG A 82 1.19 2.51 -8.18
C ARG A 82 1.03 1.90 -9.57
N GLY A 83 1.72 2.47 -10.57
CA GLY A 83 1.62 2.06 -11.98
C GLY A 83 2.06 0.61 -12.26
N ASN A 84 3.11 0.13 -11.61
CA ASN A 84 3.54 -1.26 -11.73
C ASN A 84 2.47 -2.26 -11.23
N ILE A 85 1.81 -1.93 -10.10
CA ILE A 85 0.73 -2.75 -9.53
C ILE A 85 -0.53 -2.67 -10.41
N GLN A 86 -0.84 -1.49 -10.97
CA GLN A 86 -1.92 -1.32 -11.96
C GLN A 86 -1.75 -2.25 -13.17
N SER A 87 -0.57 -2.24 -13.80
CA SER A 87 -0.26 -3.13 -14.93
C SER A 87 -0.33 -4.61 -14.54
N LYS A 88 0.10 -4.95 -13.32
CA LYS A 88 -0.01 -6.30 -12.76
C LYS A 88 -1.48 -6.72 -12.60
N TRP A 89 -2.35 -5.85 -12.10
CA TRP A 89 -3.79 -6.12 -11.98
C TRP A 89 -4.42 -6.48 -13.33
N MET A 90 -4.13 -5.71 -14.38
CA MET A 90 -4.64 -6.01 -15.73
C MET A 90 -4.10 -7.34 -16.28
N LYS A 91 -2.82 -7.65 -16.01
CA LYS A 91 -2.23 -8.95 -16.37
C LYS A 91 -2.93 -10.10 -15.63
N GLU A 92 -3.13 -9.96 -14.32
CA GLU A 92 -3.80 -10.98 -13.52
C GLU A 92 -5.28 -11.13 -13.88
N GLN A 93 -5.98 -10.07 -14.27
CA GLN A 93 -7.36 -10.21 -14.76
C GLN A 93 -7.41 -11.02 -16.07
N ARG A 94 -6.47 -10.81 -17.00
CA ARG A 94 -6.37 -11.65 -18.21
C ARG A 94 -6.07 -13.11 -17.87
N ASN A 95 -5.11 -13.34 -16.96
CA ASN A 95 -4.75 -14.69 -16.51
C ASN A 95 -5.92 -15.39 -15.82
N PHE A 96 -6.59 -14.70 -14.91
CA PHE A 96 -7.73 -15.20 -14.16
C PHE A 96 -8.85 -15.62 -15.11
N VAL A 97 -9.24 -14.75 -16.05
CA VAL A 97 -10.30 -15.07 -17.01
C VAL A 97 -9.92 -16.27 -17.89
N ALA A 98 -8.67 -16.34 -18.35
CA ALA A 98 -8.23 -17.44 -19.21
C ALA A 98 -8.25 -18.79 -18.49
N ASN A 99 -7.82 -18.84 -17.23
CA ASN A 99 -7.48 -20.10 -16.54
C ASN A 99 -8.42 -20.48 -15.40
N ASN A 100 -9.21 -19.54 -14.88
CA ASN A 100 -10.06 -19.75 -13.70
C ASN A 100 -11.55 -19.60 -14.00
N VAL A 101 -11.93 -18.94 -15.10
CA VAL A 101 -13.34 -18.90 -15.54
C VAL A 101 -13.60 -20.10 -16.45
N ARG A 102 -14.47 -21.02 -16.00
CA ARG A 102 -14.75 -22.30 -16.65
C ARG A 102 -15.54 -22.14 -17.94
N ILE A 103 -16.51 -21.23 -17.94
CA ILE A 103 -17.46 -21.07 -19.04
C ILE A 103 -17.12 -19.86 -19.91
N CYS A 104 -17.42 -19.98 -21.21
CA CYS A 104 -17.42 -18.85 -22.13
C CYS A 104 -18.81 -18.21 -22.13
N ASP A 105 -19.05 -17.27 -21.22
CA ASP A 105 -20.37 -16.67 -21.02
C ASP A 105 -20.57 -15.34 -21.75
N MET A 106 -19.53 -14.82 -22.41
CA MET A 106 -19.50 -13.48 -23.03
C MET A 106 -19.81 -12.33 -22.06
N ARG A 107 -19.78 -12.60 -20.75
CA ARG A 107 -20.01 -11.63 -19.66
C ARG A 107 -18.70 -11.36 -18.93
N VAL A 108 -17.99 -12.42 -18.60
CA VAL A 108 -16.67 -12.41 -17.98
C VAL A 108 -15.61 -12.89 -18.98
N LYS A 109 -15.87 -14.00 -19.69
CA LYS A 109 -14.94 -14.62 -20.64
C LYS A 109 -15.48 -14.57 -22.06
N SER A 110 -14.67 -14.04 -22.99
CA SER A 110 -14.98 -13.95 -24.42
C SER A 110 -14.80 -15.30 -25.13
N LEU A 111 -15.26 -15.40 -26.38
CA LEU A 111 -15.03 -16.57 -27.26
C LEU A 111 -13.55 -16.90 -27.45
N HIS A 112 -12.67 -15.90 -27.32
CA HIS A 112 -11.22 -16.08 -27.44
C HIS A 112 -10.54 -16.40 -26.10
N GLY A 113 -11.31 -16.59 -25.03
CA GLY A 113 -10.79 -16.88 -23.69
C GLY A 113 -10.20 -15.68 -22.95
N SER A 114 -10.33 -14.48 -23.52
CA SER A 114 -9.89 -13.21 -22.91
C SER A 114 -11.03 -12.55 -22.11
N PRO A 115 -10.76 -11.51 -21.29
CA PRO A 115 -11.83 -10.71 -20.67
C PRO A 115 -12.85 -10.22 -21.70
N ALA A 116 -14.14 -10.39 -21.41
CA ALA A 116 -15.22 -9.96 -22.30
C ALA A 116 -15.31 -8.43 -22.40
N ARG A 117 -14.88 -7.70 -21.36
CA ARG A 117 -14.79 -6.23 -21.36
C ARG A 117 -13.35 -5.77 -21.59
N PRO A 118 -13.14 -4.68 -22.36
CA PRO A 118 -11.83 -4.07 -22.49
C PRO A 118 -11.29 -3.61 -21.13
N LEU A 119 -10.01 -3.88 -20.88
CA LEU A 119 -9.29 -3.41 -19.70
C LEU A 119 -8.56 -2.12 -20.05
N VAL A 120 -8.80 -1.02 -19.32
CA VAL A 120 -8.17 0.28 -19.60
C VAL A 120 -7.34 0.79 -18.44
N SER A 121 -6.12 1.22 -18.74
CA SER A 121 -5.18 1.78 -17.78
C SER A 121 -5.27 3.30 -17.80
N CYS A 122 -5.74 3.89 -16.72
CA CYS A 122 -5.82 5.34 -16.55
C CYS A 122 -4.62 5.79 -15.69
N GLY A 123 -3.65 6.50 -16.27
CA GLY A 123 -2.46 6.96 -15.56
C GLY A 123 -2.75 8.13 -14.63
N ASN A 124 -3.70 8.97 -15.02
CA ASN A 124 -4.11 10.18 -14.32
C ASN A 124 -5.65 10.38 -14.42
N LEU A 125 -6.19 11.43 -13.80
CA LEU A 125 -7.63 11.71 -13.82
C LEU A 125 -8.16 12.13 -15.19
N HIS A 126 -7.33 12.77 -16.01
CA HIS A 126 -7.70 13.13 -17.38
C HIS A 126 -7.93 11.86 -18.22
N ASP A 127 -7.02 10.89 -18.15
CA ASP A 127 -7.18 9.59 -18.82
C ASP A 127 -8.45 8.88 -18.34
N LEU A 128 -8.73 8.90 -17.03
CA LEU A 128 -9.93 8.29 -16.47
C LEU A 128 -11.20 8.94 -17.04
N VAL A 129 -11.24 10.27 -17.10
CA VAL A 129 -12.38 11.01 -17.67
C VAL A 129 -12.54 10.71 -19.15
N HIS A 130 -11.45 10.72 -19.91
CA HIS A 130 -11.46 10.43 -21.33
C HIS A 130 -12.00 9.02 -21.60
N GLU A 131 -11.46 8.02 -20.91
CA GLU A 131 -11.87 6.61 -21.07
C GLU A 131 -13.33 6.39 -20.68
N VAL A 132 -13.77 7.01 -19.57
CA VAL A 132 -15.15 6.93 -19.09
C VAL A 132 -16.14 7.57 -20.06
N THR A 133 -15.80 8.74 -20.60
CA THR A 133 -16.65 9.46 -21.55
C THR A 133 -16.69 8.78 -22.91
N ALA A 134 -15.59 8.14 -23.32
CA ALA A 134 -15.54 7.35 -24.55
C ALA A 134 -16.40 6.08 -24.48
N ASP A 135 -16.32 5.32 -23.39
CA ASP A 135 -17.12 4.10 -23.21
C ASP A 135 -17.19 3.67 -21.73
N PRO A 136 -18.34 3.84 -21.06
CA PRO A 136 -18.52 3.49 -19.66
C PRO A 136 -18.62 1.98 -19.40
N ASN A 137 -18.56 1.13 -20.43
CA ASN A 137 -18.64 -0.33 -20.31
C ASN A 137 -17.27 -1.02 -20.28
N ARG A 138 -16.19 -0.28 -20.05
CA ARG A 138 -14.84 -0.80 -19.84
C ARG A 138 -14.57 -1.11 -18.36
N ASP A 139 -13.53 -1.90 -18.12
CA ASP A 139 -13.00 -2.11 -16.77
C ASP A 139 -11.85 -1.13 -16.54
N PHE A 140 -12.04 -0.21 -15.60
CA PHE A 140 -11.12 0.89 -15.35
C PHE A 140 -10.11 0.53 -14.27
N PHE A 141 -8.83 0.76 -14.55
CA PHE A 141 -7.76 0.65 -13.58
C PHE A 141 -7.16 2.04 -13.43
N ALA A 142 -7.23 2.61 -12.23
CA ALA A 142 -6.61 3.89 -11.91
C ALA A 142 -5.60 3.71 -10.77
N ARG A 143 -4.80 4.75 -10.51
CA ARG A 143 -3.84 4.75 -9.41
C ARG A 143 -4.37 5.59 -8.27
N MET A 144 -4.07 5.22 -7.03
CA MET A 144 -4.32 6.10 -5.89
C MET A 144 -3.61 7.44 -6.08
N THR A 145 -2.41 7.43 -6.65
CA THR A 145 -1.63 8.63 -6.98
C THR A 145 -2.27 9.50 -8.06
N SER A 146 -3.17 8.95 -8.89
CA SER A 146 -3.93 9.75 -9.87
C SER A 146 -4.84 10.76 -9.16
N PHE A 147 -5.34 10.43 -7.96
CA PHE A 147 -6.17 11.33 -7.15
C PHE A 147 -5.33 12.36 -6.37
N SER A 148 -4.15 12.71 -6.87
CA SER A 148 -3.27 13.76 -6.35
C SER A 148 -2.69 14.52 -7.53
N PHE A 149 -2.71 15.84 -7.49
CA PHE A 149 -2.00 16.65 -8.47
C PHE A 149 -1.44 17.92 -7.83
N PRO A 150 -0.18 18.26 -8.13
CA PRO A 150 0.46 19.42 -7.55
C PRO A 150 -0.12 20.68 -8.16
N VAL A 151 -0.55 21.59 -7.29
CA VAL A 151 -1.00 22.93 -7.67
C VAL A 151 -0.01 23.93 -7.09
N THR A 152 0.80 24.56 -7.94
CA THR A 152 1.85 25.50 -7.50
C THR A 152 1.30 26.85 -7.09
N GLY A 153 2.04 27.58 -6.25
CA GLY A 153 1.66 28.88 -5.66
C GLY A 153 1.69 28.81 -4.12
N LYS A 154 1.68 29.94 -3.39
CA LYS A 154 1.61 29.90 -1.90
C LYS A 154 0.18 29.74 -1.41
N HIS A 155 -0.73 30.61 -1.87
CA HIS A 155 -2.14 30.60 -1.48
C HIS A 155 -3.11 30.47 -2.66
N ALA A 156 -2.72 30.98 -3.83
CA ALA A 156 -3.47 30.88 -5.08
C ALA A 156 -2.86 29.83 -6.01
N VAL A 157 -3.66 29.37 -6.98
CA VAL A 157 -3.20 28.49 -8.05
C VAL A 157 -2.34 29.28 -9.03
N ASN A 158 -1.17 28.75 -9.40
CA ASN A 158 -0.42 29.24 -10.54
C ASN A 158 -1.32 29.19 -11.78
N ARG A 159 -1.59 30.36 -12.35
CA ARG A 159 -2.61 30.54 -13.38
C ARG A 159 -2.37 29.65 -14.61
N GLU A 160 -1.16 29.61 -15.13
CA GLU A 160 -0.81 28.81 -16.32
C GLU A 160 -1.04 27.32 -16.08
N ARG A 161 -0.60 26.77 -14.94
CA ARG A 161 -0.84 25.36 -14.60
C ARG A 161 -2.32 25.07 -14.36
N GLY A 162 -3.02 25.95 -13.65
CA GLY A 162 -4.45 25.80 -13.38
C GLY A 162 -5.29 25.81 -14.67
N GLU A 163 -4.98 26.73 -15.58
CA GLU A 163 -5.60 26.82 -16.91
C GLU A 163 -5.31 25.56 -17.73
N LYS A 164 -4.07 25.03 -17.71
CA LYS A 164 -3.73 23.78 -18.38
C LYS A 164 -4.51 22.57 -17.84
N ILE A 165 -4.64 22.43 -16.53
CA ILE A 165 -5.43 21.35 -15.90
C ILE A 165 -6.91 21.48 -16.26
N ARG A 166 -7.46 22.70 -16.17
CA ARG A 166 -8.84 22.99 -16.58
C ARG A 166 -9.08 22.61 -18.04
N ASP A 167 -8.23 23.09 -18.95
CA ASP A 167 -8.43 22.93 -20.38
C ASP A 167 -8.28 21.48 -20.81
N ALA A 168 -7.33 20.74 -20.21
CA ALA A 168 -7.23 19.30 -20.38
C ALA A 168 -8.54 18.60 -19.95
N PHE A 169 -9.04 18.88 -18.75
CA PHE A 169 -10.27 18.28 -18.27
C PHE A 169 -11.48 18.64 -19.15
N ARG A 170 -11.65 19.91 -19.52
CA ARG A 170 -12.73 20.39 -20.38
C ARG A 170 -12.67 19.86 -21.81
N SER A 171 -11.51 19.41 -22.30
CA SER A 171 -11.41 18.77 -23.61
C SER A 171 -12.32 17.54 -23.73
N SER A 172 -12.51 16.82 -22.62
CA SER A 172 -13.38 15.64 -22.55
C SER A 172 -14.79 15.96 -22.02
N VAL A 173 -14.97 17.10 -21.35
CA VAL A 173 -16.24 17.53 -20.74
C VAL A 173 -16.51 19.03 -20.97
N PRO A 174 -16.76 19.46 -22.23
CA PRO A 174 -16.82 20.88 -22.60
C PRO A 174 -18.01 21.64 -22.00
N TRP A 175 -19.06 20.93 -21.57
CA TRP A 175 -20.27 21.50 -20.97
C TRP A 175 -20.10 21.96 -19.51
N LEU A 176 -18.96 21.66 -18.87
CA LEU A 176 -18.69 22.14 -17.52
C LEU A 176 -18.45 23.65 -17.51
N ARG A 177 -19.05 24.30 -16.51
CA ARG A 177 -19.00 25.75 -16.37
C ARG A 177 -17.64 26.22 -15.88
N ASN A 178 -17.23 27.42 -16.30
CA ASN A 178 -15.91 27.97 -15.96
C ASN A 178 -15.78 28.32 -14.48
N GLU A 179 -16.89 28.66 -13.81
CA GLU A 179 -16.89 29.06 -12.41
C GLU A 179 -16.46 27.93 -11.46
N ILE A 180 -16.49 26.67 -11.93
CA ILE A 180 -16.00 25.50 -11.19
C ILE A 180 -14.50 25.63 -10.90
N PHE A 181 -13.72 26.16 -11.85
CA PHE A 181 -12.26 26.17 -11.80
C PHE A 181 -11.74 27.47 -11.16
N ASP A 182 -12.09 27.69 -9.89
CA ASP A 182 -11.64 28.87 -9.12
C ASP A 182 -10.12 28.79 -8.84
N LEU A 183 -9.35 29.67 -9.46
CA LEU A 183 -7.89 29.74 -9.30
C LEU A 183 -7.43 30.52 -8.06
N ARG A 184 -8.36 31.15 -7.31
CA ARG A 184 -8.03 31.99 -6.14
C ARG A 184 -7.60 31.18 -4.92
N SER A 185 -8.12 29.96 -4.78
CA SER A 185 -7.80 29.04 -3.68
C SER A 185 -7.43 27.67 -4.22
N LYS A 186 -6.29 27.13 -3.79
CA LYS A 186 -5.85 25.79 -4.18
C LYS A 186 -6.81 24.70 -3.71
N GLU A 187 -7.30 24.83 -2.47
CA GLU A 187 -8.22 23.86 -1.88
C GLU A 187 -9.56 23.89 -2.60
N ALA A 188 -10.11 25.09 -2.84
CA ALA A 188 -11.36 25.24 -3.59
C ALA A 188 -11.22 24.69 -5.01
N PHE A 189 -10.07 24.91 -5.68
CA PHE A 189 -9.78 24.33 -6.99
C PHE A 189 -9.78 22.81 -6.96
N LYS A 190 -9.02 22.18 -6.03
CA LYS A 190 -8.93 20.72 -5.88
C LYS A 190 -10.31 20.12 -5.56
N ASP A 191 -11.05 20.73 -4.64
CA ASP A 191 -12.38 20.27 -4.23
C ASP A 191 -13.42 20.39 -5.35
N ASN A 192 -13.49 21.54 -6.03
CA ASN A 192 -14.42 21.74 -7.14
C ASN A 192 -14.08 20.85 -8.33
N PHE A 193 -12.79 20.63 -8.61
CA PHE A 193 -12.35 19.66 -9.60
C PHE A 193 -12.83 18.25 -9.25
N ALA A 194 -12.67 17.83 -7.99
CA ALA A 194 -13.14 16.53 -7.52
C ALA A 194 -14.67 16.38 -7.60
N LYS A 195 -15.41 17.44 -7.23
CA LYS A 195 -16.88 17.47 -7.34
C LYS A 195 -17.35 17.41 -8.79
N ALA A 196 -16.66 18.11 -9.70
CA ALA A 196 -16.92 18.02 -11.13
C ALA A 196 -16.63 16.61 -11.66
N LEU A 197 -15.50 16.01 -11.26
CA LEU A 197 -15.16 14.63 -11.60
C LEU A 197 -16.25 13.66 -11.14
N CYS A 198 -16.77 13.81 -9.93
CA CYS A 198 -17.90 13.00 -9.45
C CYS A 198 -19.11 13.07 -10.40
N CYS A 199 -19.46 14.27 -10.88
CA CYS A 199 -20.60 14.45 -11.79
C CYS A 199 -20.39 13.78 -13.16
N VAL A 200 -19.13 13.61 -13.58
CA VAL A 200 -18.76 13.00 -14.87
C VAL A 200 -18.66 11.47 -14.77
N LEU A 201 -18.13 10.96 -13.65
CA LEU A 201 -17.95 9.52 -13.47
C LEU A 201 -19.29 8.78 -13.47
N PRO A 202 -19.39 7.59 -14.08
CA PRO A 202 -20.57 6.74 -13.95
C PRO A 202 -20.63 6.21 -12.51
N LYS A 203 -21.79 5.66 -12.16
CA LYS A 203 -21.88 4.83 -10.97
C LYS A 203 -21.15 3.51 -11.23
N PHE A 204 -20.16 3.21 -10.41
CA PHE A 204 -19.50 1.92 -10.34
C PHE A 204 -20.28 0.98 -9.42
N ASP A 205 -20.50 -0.25 -9.88
CA ASP A 205 -21.16 -1.28 -9.08
C ASP A 205 -20.22 -1.84 -8.00
N LEU A 206 -18.92 -1.83 -8.31
CA LEU A 206 -17.83 -2.19 -7.40
C LEU A 206 -16.61 -1.30 -7.61
N VAL A 207 -16.10 -0.74 -6.52
CA VAL A 207 -14.75 -0.17 -6.46
C VAL A 207 -13.87 -1.12 -5.67
N ILE A 208 -12.75 -1.54 -6.25
CA ILE A 208 -11.74 -2.38 -5.58
C ILE A 208 -10.56 -1.48 -5.22
N VAL A 209 -10.19 -1.41 -3.95
CA VAL A 209 -9.07 -0.61 -3.45
C VAL A 209 -7.97 -1.53 -2.99
N ASP A 210 -6.87 -1.58 -3.75
CA ASP A 210 -5.69 -2.34 -3.37
C ASP A 210 -4.78 -1.51 -2.46
N GLU A 211 -4.16 -2.16 -1.49
CA GLU A 211 -3.45 -1.53 -0.37
C GLU A 211 -4.27 -0.42 0.33
N ALA A 212 -5.49 -0.78 0.72
CA ALA A 212 -6.46 0.10 1.36
C ALA A 212 -5.95 0.80 2.64
N HIS A 213 -4.96 0.24 3.34
CA HIS A 213 -4.33 0.86 4.51
C HIS A 213 -3.77 2.26 4.21
N ASN A 214 -3.46 2.58 2.95
CA ASN A 214 -3.08 3.92 2.52
C ASN A 214 -4.17 4.98 2.77
N LEU A 215 -5.43 4.57 3.00
CA LEU A 215 -6.56 5.43 3.32
C LEU A 215 -6.84 5.54 4.84
N LYS A 216 -5.96 5.02 5.71
CA LYS A 216 -6.14 4.99 7.18
C LYS A 216 -6.40 6.34 7.84
N HIS A 217 -6.01 7.44 7.21
CA HIS A 217 -6.24 8.80 7.70
C HIS A 217 -7.62 9.38 7.33
N GLY A 218 -8.38 8.70 6.46
CA GLY A 218 -9.78 9.03 6.19
C GLY A 218 -9.99 10.30 5.38
N TYR A 219 -11.10 10.99 5.66
CA TYR A 219 -11.52 12.23 5.04
C TYR A 219 -11.63 13.34 6.11
N GLY A 220 -11.20 14.56 5.79
CA GLY A 220 -11.22 15.71 6.70
C GLY A 220 -10.46 16.92 6.15
N GLU A 221 -10.32 17.95 6.98
CA GLU A 221 -9.58 19.18 6.64
C GLU A 221 -8.06 19.02 6.78
N SER A 222 -7.59 18.35 7.84
CA SER A 222 -6.16 18.11 8.10
C SER A 222 -5.66 16.76 7.58
N VAL A 223 -6.19 16.28 6.45
CA VAL A 223 -5.88 14.96 5.89
C VAL A 223 -5.21 15.12 4.53
N SER A 224 -4.46 14.10 4.07
CA SER A 224 -3.81 14.11 2.77
C SER A 224 -4.75 14.58 1.65
N SER A 225 -4.27 15.54 0.83
CA SER A 225 -5.00 16.09 -0.32
C SER A 225 -5.60 15.00 -1.21
N ARG A 226 -4.86 13.89 -1.37
CA ARG A 226 -5.29 12.70 -2.11
C ARG A 226 -6.59 12.08 -1.59
N ASN A 227 -6.68 11.81 -0.28
CA ASN A 227 -7.87 11.18 0.29
C ASN A 227 -9.09 12.10 0.18
N ARG A 228 -8.90 13.41 0.39
CA ARG A 228 -9.94 14.42 0.20
C ARG A 228 -10.45 14.42 -1.24
N LEU A 229 -9.54 14.46 -2.21
CA LEU A 229 -9.88 14.47 -3.62
C LEU A 229 -10.58 13.17 -4.06
N LEU A 230 -10.08 12.02 -3.61
CA LEU A 230 -10.71 10.72 -3.88
C LEU A 230 -12.13 10.66 -3.28
N ALA A 231 -12.30 11.08 -2.03
CA ALA A 231 -13.60 11.06 -1.37
C ALA A 231 -14.61 11.94 -2.09
N LEU A 232 -14.22 13.18 -2.44
CA LEU A 232 -15.07 14.09 -3.19
C LEU A 232 -15.40 13.56 -4.58
N ALA A 233 -14.42 12.98 -5.30
CA ALA A 233 -14.64 12.36 -6.60
C ALA A 233 -15.59 11.15 -6.53
N MET A 234 -15.59 10.43 -5.41
CA MET A 234 -16.47 9.28 -5.18
C MET A 234 -17.85 9.66 -4.60
N GLY A 235 -18.11 10.95 -4.40
CA GLY A 235 -19.42 11.43 -3.97
C GLY A 235 -19.63 11.39 -2.46
N HIS A 236 -18.61 11.78 -1.67
CA HIS A 236 -18.69 11.81 -0.22
C HIS A 236 -19.91 12.61 0.30
N PRO A 237 -20.71 12.08 1.25
CA PRO A 237 -21.97 12.69 1.65
C PRO A 237 -21.81 14.00 2.44
N SER A 238 -20.66 14.25 3.05
CA SER A 238 -20.40 15.50 3.80
C SER A 238 -19.91 16.65 2.92
N ALA A 239 -19.82 16.45 1.60
CA ALA A 239 -19.36 17.51 0.71
C ALA A 239 -20.39 18.64 0.66
N GLU A 240 -19.93 19.89 0.77
CA GLU A 240 -20.77 21.06 0.49
C GLU A 240 -20.95 21.23 -1.02
N ILE A 241 -22.19 21.10 -1.50
CA ILE A 241 -22.51 21.06 -2.93
C ILE A 241 -23.39 22.24 -3.33
N ASP A 242 -22.89 23.06 -4.25
CA ASP A 242 -23.75 23.93 -5.05
C ASP A 242 -24.43 23.09 -6.14
N SER A 243 -25.71 22.81 -5.94
CA SER A 243 -26.55 22.02 -6.87
C SER A 243 -26.62 22.60 -8.29
N LYS A 244 -26.35 23.91 -8.48
CA LYS A 244 -26.31 24.54 -9.80
C LYS A 244 -25.00 24.26 -10.53
N LEU A 245 -23.89 24.15 -9.79
CA LEU A 245 -22.56 23.89 -10.35
C LEU A 245 -22.26 22.41 -10.52
N PHE A 246 -22.75 21.58 -9.60
CA PHE A 246 -22.50 20.13 -9.58
C PHE A 246 -23.80 19.33 -9.65
N PRO A 247 -24.58 19.48 -10.74
CA PRO A 247 -25.82 18.74 -10.90
C PRO A 247 -25.51 17.24 -10.95
N GLY A 248 -26.20 16.48 -10.09
CA GLY A 248 -26.04 15.04 -10.02
C GLY A 248 -24.87 14.56 -9.16
N TYR A 249 -24.20 15.42 -8.38
CA TYR A 249 -23.25 14.96 -7.37
C TYR A 249 -23.90 13.92 -6.44
N ALA A 250 -23.34 12.71 -6.42
CA ALA A 250 -23.89 11.57 -5.69
C ALA A 250 -22.83 10.48 -5.57
N SER A 251 -23.04 9.55 -4.62
CA SER A 251 -22.13 8.42 -4.42
C SER A 251 -21.91 7.63 -5.72
N ARG A 252 -20.64 7.51 -6.12
CA ARG A 252 -20.21 6.80 -7.33
C ARG A 252 -19.89 5.33 -7.09
N ALA A 253 -19.83 4.89 -5.84
CA ALA A 253 -19.53 3.51 -5.47
C ALA A 253 -20.75 2.85 -4.81
N SER A 254 -21.41 1.93 -5.55
CA SER A 254 -22.45 1.08 -4.95
C SER A 254 -21.85 0.19 -3.87
N ARG A 255 -20.74 -0.48 -4.19
CA ARG A 255 -20.01 -1.38 -3.29
C ARG A 255 -18.52 -1.08 -3.30
N VAL A 256 -17.84 -1.34 -2.18
CA VAL A 256 -16.39 -1.14 -2.06
C VAL A 256 -15.72 -2.37 -1.45
N LEU A 257 -14.74 -2.92 -2.15
CA LEU A 257 -13.88 -4.00 -1.68
C LEU A 257 -12.50 -3.44 -1.35
N PHE A 258 -12.11 -3.52 -0.08
CA PHE A 258 -10.80 -3.11 0.39
C PHE A 258 -9.88 -4.32 0.50
N LEU A 259 -8.65 -4.19 0.01
CA LEU A 259 -7.64 -5.24 0.07
C LEU A 259 -6.43 -4.71 0.84
N SER A 260 -6.03 -5.38 1.91
CA SER A 260 -4.71 -5.16 2.52
C SER A 260 -4.36 -6.22 3.54
N ALA A 261 -3.10 -6.64 3.59
CA ALA A 261 -2.63 -7.59 4.61
C ALA A 261 -2.59 -6.99 6.03
N THR A 262 -2.60 -5.67 6.16
CA THR A 262 -2.45 -4.92 7.41
C THR A 262 -3.56 -3.88 7.51
N PRO A 263 -4.81 -4.30 7.80
CA PRO A 263 -5.97 -3.40 7.76
C PRO A 263 -6.02 -2.40 8.93
N VAL A 264 -5.34 -2.73 10.03
CA VAL A 264 -5.20 -1.94 11.26
C VAL A 264 -3.72 -1.91 11.61
N GLU A 265 -3.18 -0.73 11.88
CA GLU A 265 -1.84 -0.54 12.41
C GLU A 265 -1.89 -0.24 13.90
N GLU A 266 -2.73 0.73 14.29
CA GLU A 266 -2.79 1.22 15.67
C GLU A 266 -4.18 1.08 16.29
N THR A 267 -5.22 1.47 15.54
CA THR A 267 -6.58 1.60 16.10
C THR A 267 -7.66 1.20 15.09
N TYR A 268 -8.78 0.70 15.59
CA TYR A 268 -9.97 0.40 14.78
C TYR A 268 -10.60 1.64 14.11
N GLN A 269 -10.26 2.85 14.59
CA GLN A 269 -10.62 4.09 13.91
C GLN A 269 -10.03 4.13 12.49
N GLN A 270 -8.85 3.53 12.25
CA GLN A 270 -8.26 3.45 10.92
C GLN A 270 -9.14 2.65 9.95
N LEU A 271 -9.86 1.61 10.41
CA LEU A 271 -10.83 0.89 9.57
C LEU A 271 -12.00 1.79 9.22
N TRP A 272 -12.56 2.48 10.22
CA TRP A 272 -13.66 3.42 10.01
C TRP A 272 -13.30 4.49 8.97
N ASN A 273 -12.12 5.11 9.13
CA ASN A 273 -11.58 6.12 8.24
C ASN A 273 -11.48 5.64 6.78
N GLN A 274 -11.02 4.40 6.55
CA GLN A 274 -10.91 3.82 5.21
C GLN A 274 -12.28 3.67 4.54
N LEU A 275 -13.31 3.23 5.29
CA LEU A 275 -14.68 3.16 4.80
C LEU A 275 -15.28 4.55 4.53
N ASP A 276 -14.87 5.54 5.33
CA ASP A 276 -15.41 6.89 5.30
C ASP A 276 -15.01 7.62 4.02
N VAL A 277 -13.82 7.37 3.47
CA VAL A 277 -13.41 7.89 2.15
C VAL A 277 -14.47 7.65 1.06
N PHE A 278 -15.25 6.56 1.15
CA PHE A 278 -16.32 6.24 0.19
C PHE A 278 -17.74 6.52 0.73
N GLY A 279 -17.86 7.18 1.88
CA GLY A 279 -19.12 7.46 2.56
C GLY A 279 -19.82 6.19 3.08
N LYS A 280 -19.08 5.11 3.36
CA LYS A 280 -19.64 3.80 3.78
C LYS A 280 -19.46 3.50 5.26
N ALA A 281 -18.88 4.40 6.04
CA ALA A 281 -18.54 4.17 7.45
C ALA A 281 -19.72 4.32 8.42
N GLY A 282 -20.85 4.88 7.98
CA GLY A 282 -22.02 5.21 8.81
C GLY A 282 -22.53 4.08 9.72
N PRO A 283 -22.74 2.85 9.21
CA PRO A 283 -23.18 1.71 10.02
C PRO A 283 -22.17 1.29 11.11
N TYR A 284 -20.90 1.67 10.95
CA TYR A 284 -19.78 1.17 11.75
C TYR A 284 -19.24 2.20 12.75
N LYS A 285 -20.01 3.26 13.08
CA LYS A 285 -19.61 4.32 14.02
C LYS A 285 -19.13 3.80 15.38
N LYS A 286 -19.58 2.61 15.80
CA LYS A 286 -19.08 1.95 17.02
C LYS A 286 -17.55 1.76 17.02
N LEU A 287 -16.91 1.63 15.86
CA LEU A 287 -15.45 1.53 15.76
C LEU A 287 -14.69 2.77 16.26
N LEU A 288 -15.36 3.92 16.34
CA LEU A 288 -14.81 5.17 16.88
C LEU A 288 -14.92 5.26 18.41
N ASP A 289 -15.76 4.44 19.03
CA ASP A 289 -15.99 4.53 20.46
C ASP A 289 -14.80 3.98 21.24
N LYS A 290 -14.14 4.86 22.01
CA LYS A 290 -12.99 4.50 22.85
C LYS A 290 -13.39 3.70 24.09
N LYS A 291 -14.67 3.71 24.48
CA LYS A 291 -15.19 3.09 25.70
C LYS A 291 -15.59 1.62 25.52
N ILE A 292 -15.79 1.17 24.28
CA ILE A 292 -16.13 -0.24 24.02
C ILE A 292 -14.90 -1.13 24.04
N SER A 293 -15.11 -2.40 24.37
CA SER A 293 -14.05 -3.42 24.38
C SER A 293 -13.58 -3.77 22.96
N ASP A 294 -12.37 -4.33 22.86
CA ASP A 294 -11.83 -4.79 21.59
C ASP A 294 -12.62 -5.98 21.01
N GLU A 295 -13.23 -6.82 21.84
CA GLU A 295 -14.13 -7.90 21.39
C GLU A 295 -15.36 -7.31 20.68
N THR A 296 -15.91 -6.23 21.21
CA THR A 296 -17.04 -5.54 20.59
C THR A 296 -16.64 -4.90 19.25
N ARG A 297 -15.44 -4.30 19.17
CA ARG A 297 -14.89 -3.77 17.91
C ARG A 297 -14.66 -4.87 16.88
N LYS A 298 -14.14 -6.03 17.31
CA LYS A 298 -13.96 -7.21 16.45
C LYS A 298 -15.29 -7.71 15.90
N ALA A 299 -16.33 -7.78 16.74
CA ALA A 299 -17.66 -8.18 16.32
C ALA A 299 -18.24 -7.21 15.26
N VAL A 300 -18.05 -5.90 15.42
CA VAL A 300 -18.45 -4.91 14.40
C VAL A 300 -17.62 -5.06 13.13
N ALA A 301 -16.31 -5.31 13.25
CA ALA A 301 -15.45 -5.52 12.10
C ALA A 301 -15.79 -6.80 11.34
N SER A 302 -16.21 -7.87 12.01
CA SER A 302 -16.55 -9.15 11.35
C SER A 302 -17.74 -9.05 10.39
N ASP A 303 -18.58 -8.01 10.50
CA ASP A 303 -19.68 -7.77 9.55
C ASP A 303 -19.16 -7.45 8.15
N PHE A 304 -17.94 -6.94 8.00
CA PHE A 304 -17.39 -6.56 6.69
C PHE A 304 -15.95 -7.01 6.46
N LEU A 305 -15.22 -7.47 7.48
CA LEU A 305 -13.81 -7.83 7.37
C LEU A 305 -13.61 -9.34 7.51
N ILE A 306 -12.90 -9.93 6.54
CA ILE A 306 -12.42 -11.31 6.59
C ILE A 306 -10.90 -11.30 6.63
N ARG A 307 -10.32 -12.06 7.55
CA ARG A 307 -8.88 -12.30 7.62
C ARG A 307 -8.62 -13.79 7.77
N ARG A 308 -8.13 -14.42 6.71
CA ARG A 308 -7.66 -15.80 6.77
C ARG A 308 -6.15 -15.82 7.01
N VAL A 309 -5.70 -16.86 7.68
CA VAL A 309 -4.30 -17.12 8.00
C VAL A 309 -3.84 -18.37 7.30
N THR A 310 -2.58 -18.39 6.89
CA THR A 310 -1.98 -19.59 6.29
C THR A 310 -1.73 -20.62 7.38
N SER A 311 -2.24 -21.82 7.20
CA SER A 311 -1.96 -22.98 8.03
C SER A 311 -1.11 -24.01 7.28
N VAL A 312 -0.37 -24.81 8.03
CA VAL A 312 0.36 -25.98 7.54
C VAL A 312 -0.09 -27.17 8.35
N ARG A 313 -0.43 -28.26 7.66
CA ARG A 313 -0.77 -29.52 8.31
C ARG A 313 0.48 -30.36 8.53
N ILE A 314 0.76 -30.70 9.79
CA ILE A 314 1.87 -31.57 10.20
C ILE A 314 1.24 -32.80 10.88
N GLY A 315 1.13 -33.91 10.12
CA GLY A 315 0.43 -35.09 10.60
C GLY A 315 -1.06 -34.82 10.83
N ALA A 316 -1.51 -34.95 12.08
CA ALA A 316 -2.88 -34.66 12.48
C ALA A 316 -3.14 -33.18 12.80
N ASP A 317 -2.09 -32.43 13.12
CA ASP A 317 -2.20 -31.05 13.62
C ASP A 317 -2.18 -30.04 12.48
N GLU A 318 -3.01 -29.01 12.59
CA GLU A 318 -3.01 -27.85 11.72
C GLU A 318 -2.41 -26.66 12.48
N LEU A 319 -1.26 -26.17 12.03
CA LEU A 319 -0.52 -25.10 12.68
C LEU A 319 -0.52 -23.86 11.82
N THR A 320 -0.95 -22.73 12.38
CA THR A 320 -0.82 -21.42 11.77
C THR A 320 0.61 -20.90 11.88
N LYS A 321 0.95 -19.88 11.09
CA LYS A 321 2.26 -19.21 11.14
C LYS A 321 2.68 -18.82 12.56
N ASN A 322 1.76 -18.40 13.41
CA ASN A 322 2.09 -17.98 14.78
C ASN A 322 2.35 -19.15 15.73
N GLU A 323 1.90 -20.36 15.38
CA GLU A 323 2.03 -21.56 16.21
C GLU A 323 3.29 -22.36 15.85
N TYR A 324 3.64 -22.44 14.56
CA TYR A 324 4.87 -23.11 14.14
C TYR A 324 6.10 -22.19 14.08
N ARG A 325 5.91 -20.86 14.08
CA ARG A 325 7.02 -19.88 14.07
C ARG A 325 7.14 -19.20 15.42
N ARG A 326 8.35 -19.23 15.97
CA ARG A 326 8.71 -18.43 17.15
C ARG A 326 9.36 -17.12 16.71
N GLU A 327 8.84 -15.98 17.14
CA GLU A 327 9.41 -14.65 16.86
C GLU A 327 10.26 -14.16 18.04
N TRP A 328 11.50 -13.73 17.78
CA TRP A 328 12.42 -13.21 18.80
C TRP A 328 12.20 -11.71 19.06
N ARG A 329 10.97 -11.34 19.42
CA ARG A 329 10.57 -9.92 19.56
C ARG A 329 11.36 -9.14 20.59
N ARG A 330 11.89 -9.83 21.60
CA ARG A 330 12.71 -9.23 22.67
C ARG A 330 14.21 -9.22 22.34
N GLY A 331 14.62 -9.82 21.21
CA GLY A 331 16.02 -10.04 20.87
C GLY A 331 16.61 -11.18 21.70
N GLY A 332 17.62 -11.86 21.14
CA GLY A 332 18.30 -12.98 21.76
C GLY A 332 18.81 -13.96 20.71
N VAL A 333 20.08 -13.81 20.27
CA VAL A 333 20.70 -14.75 19.32
C VAL A 333 21.09 -16.06 20.01
N VAL A 334 21.35 -16.00 21.32
CA VAL A 334 21.86 -17.13 22.14
C VAL A 334 20.76 -17.71 23.03
N SER A 335 20.01 -16.87 23.73
CA SER A 335 18.90 -17.26 24.61
C SER A 335 17.63 -16.58 24.13
N HIS A 336 16.62 -17.37 23.79
CA HIS A 336 15.52 -16.97 22.91
C HIS A 336 14.42 -16.15 23.59
N ASP A 337 14.28 -16.26 24.91
CA ASP A 337 13.31 -15.49 25.72
C ASP A 337 13.98 -14.32 26.47
N GLU A 338 15.30 -14.19 26.39
CA GLU A 338 16.07 -13.18 27.11
C GLU A 338 16.44 -12.02 26.19
N PRO A 339 15.96 -10.80 26.49
CA PRO A 339 16.29 -9.64 25.69
C PRO A 339 17.79 -9.44 25.55
N ILE A 340 18.25 -8.94 24.40
CA ILE A 340 19.64 -8.49 24.26
C ILE A 340 19.85 -7.34 25.25
N ARG A 341 20.62 -7.61 26.31
CA ARG A 341 20.99 -6.60 27.30
C ARG A 341 22.28 -5.93 26.85
N VAL A 342 22.18 -4.64 26.55
CA VAL A 342 23.36 -3.81 26.28
C VAL A 342 23.73 -3.13 27.59
N GLU A 343 24.45 -3.83 28.45
CA GLU A 343 24.74 -3.34 29.81
C GLU A 343 25.90 -2.35 29.82
N ASP A 344 26.90 -2.53 28.96
CA ASP A 344 28.08 -1.65 28.85
C ASP A 344 27.70 -0.27 28.27
N PRO A 345 27.98 0.84 28.98
CA PRO A 345 27.77 2.19 28.47
C PRO A 345 28.40 2.45 27.09
N LYS A 346 29.55 1.83 26.77
CA LYS A 346 30.18 2.00 25.45
C LYS A 346 29.36 1.32 24.35
N GLN A 347 28.89 0.10 24.59
CA GLN A 347 28.00 -0.59 23.66
C GLN A 347 26.67 0.16 23.49
N ARG A 348 26.09 0.71 24.57
CA ARG A 348 24.88 1.55 24.49
C ARG A 348 25.12 2.78 23.63
N MET A 349 26.26 3.45 23.82
CA MET A 349 26.64 4.61 23.03
C MET A 349 26.79 4.27 21.54
N VAL A 350 27.39 3.11 21.22
CA VAL A 350 27.50 2.64 19.83
C VAL A 350 26.12 2.40 19.22
N VAL A 351 25.23 1.70 19.92
CA VAL A 351 23.85 1.44 19.44
C VAL A 351 23.09 2.76 19.25
N ALA A 352 23.17 3.68 20.21
CA ALA A 352 22.52 4.99 20.14
C ALA A 352 23.07 5.85 18.99
N LEU A 353 24.38 5.83 18.74
CA LEU A 353 25.01 6.53 17.62
C LEU A 353 24.59 5.94 16.28
N VAL A 354 24.50 4.61 16.17
CA VAL A 354 24.01 3.92 14.97
C VAL A 354 22.55 4.31 14.72
N GLN A 355 21.68 4.24 15.74
CA GLN A 355 20.28 4.64 15.63
C GLN A 355 20.15 6.11 15.22
N LYS A 356 20.89 7.03 15.86
CA LYS A 356 20.89 8.45 15.50
C LYS A 356 21.35 8.66 14.05
N LYS A 357 22.45 8.02 13.62
CA LYS A 357 22.95 8.17 12.25
C LYS A 357 22.02 7.58 11.22
N VAL A 358 21.39 6.44 11.52
CA VAL A 358 20.33 5.88 10.68
C VAL A 358 19.19 6.88 10.59
N THR A 359 18.64 7.37 11.70
CA THR A 359 17.54 8.36 11.71
C THR A 359 17.89 9.65 10.94
N GLU A 360 19.08 10.21 11.13
CA GLU A 360 19.55 11.38 10.37
C GLU A 360 19.61 11.11 8.85
N LEU A 361 20.07 9.92 8.45
CA LEU A 361 20.12 9.51 7.05
C LEU A 361 18.73 9.23 6.47
N LEU A 362 17.84 8.63 7.26
CA LEU A 362 16.43 8.40 6.91
C LEU A 362 15.67 9.73 6.73
N GLY A 363 16.03 10.75 7.50
CA GLY A 363 15.45 12.09 7.44
C GLY A 363 16.01 12.98 6.33
N HIS A 364 17.02 12.54 5.57
CA HIS A 364 17.57 13.31 4.46
C HIS A 364 16.62 13.28 3.25
N GLU A 365 16.44 14.43 2.58
CA GLU A 365 15.56 14.60 1.40
C GLU A 365 15.75 13.55 0.29
N ARG A 366 16.94 12.94 0.18
CA ARG A 366 17.24 11.88 -0.80
C ARG A 366 16.53 10.55 -0.53
N PHE A 367 16.16 10.28 0.72
CA PHE A 367 15.61 9.00 1.15
C PHE A 367 14.13 9.09 1.55
N ASN A 368 13.48 10.22 1.26
CA ASN A 368 12.11 10.59 1.60
C ASN A 368 11.14 9.37 1.62
N SER A 369 11.02 8.78 2.81
CA SER A 369 10.07 7.73 3.24
C SER A 369 9.96 6.43 2.40
N SER A 370 10.86 6.11 1.47
CA SER A 370 10.78 4.88 0.67
C SER A 370 11.95 3.92 0.94
N PHE A 371 11.71 2.82 1.68
CA PHE A 371 12.65 1.71 1.80
C PHE A 371 12.09 0.44 1.16
N GLN A 372 12.89 -0.23 0.30
CA GLN A 372 12.58 -1.60 -0.10
C GLN A 372 12.79 -2.53 1.11
N ILE A 373 11.80 -3.36 1.40
CA ILE A 373 11.86 -4.38 2.45
C ILE A 373 13.05 -5.31 2.16
N GLY A 374 14.09 -5.23 3.01
CA GLY A 374 15.38 -5.92 2.81
C GLY A 374 16.61 -5.01 2.96
N MET A 375 16.43 -3.68 2.89
CA MET A 375 17.55 -2.72 2.90
C MET A 375 18.40 -2.72 4.19
N LEU A 376 17.81 -3.11 5.32
CA LEU A 376 18.47 -3.16 6.63
C LEU A 376 18.99 -4.57 6.99
N ALA A 377 18.99 -5.51 6.06
CA ALA A 377 19.50 -6.85 6.30
C ALA A 377 21.05 -6.89 6.41
N SER A 378 21.77 -5.97 5.77
CA SER A 378 23.23 -5.80 5.92
C SER A 378 23.72 -4.41 5.45
N PHE A 379 24.87 -3.97 5.98
CA PHE A 379 25.53 -2.70 5.58
C PHE A 379 25.97 -2.68 4.11
N GLU A 380 26.32 -3.85 3.54
CA GLU A 380 26.71 -3.96 2.13
C GLU A 380 25.51 -3.77 1.20
N SER A 381 24.35 -4.33 1.54
CA SER A 381 23.08 -4.10 0.84
C SER A 381 22.68 -2.61 0.83
N PHE A 382 22.96 -1.92 1.93
CA PHE A 382 22.65 -0.49 2.07
C PHE A 382 23.54 0.40 1.19
N LEU A 383 24.85 0.15 1.12
CA LEU A 383 25.80 0.94 0.33
C LEU A 383 25.65 0.76 -1.19
N GLU A 384 25.28 -0.44 -1.64
CA GLU A 384 24.91 -0.71 -3.04
C GLU A 384 23.66 0.10 -3.44
N THR A 385 22.62 0.07 -2.58
CA THR A 385 21.34 0.73 -2.87
C THR A 385 21.43 2.26 -2.81
N ALA A 386 22.24 2.82 -1.91
CA ALA A 386 22.50 4.26 -1.83
C ALA A 386 23.19 4.82 -3.09
N LYS A 387 23.86 3.98 -3.88
CA LYS A 387 24.47 4.34 -5.17
C LYS A 387 23.51 4.21 -6.35
N LEU A 388 22.43 3.44 -6.23
CA LEU A 388 21.62 2.96 -7.36
C LEU A 388 20.38 3.79 -7.71
N LYS A 389 20.03 4.84 -6.95
CA LYS A 389 19.06 5.84 -7.45
C LYS A 389 19.78 6.88 -8.32
N ARG A 390 20.07 6.49 -9.56
CA ARG A 390 20.12 7.43 -10.69
C ARG A 390 18.77 7.35 -11.40
N ASP A 391 18.34 8.51 -11.87
CA ASP A 391 17.05 8.82 -12.47
C ASP A 391 16.54 7.75 -13.44
N ASP A 392 15.39 7.17 -13.12
CA ASP A 392 14.41 6.78 -14.14
C ASP A 392 13.19 7.67 -13.93
N ASP A 393 12.84 8.40 -14.98
CA ASP A 393 11.73 9.34 -15.10
C ASP A 393 10.37 8.70 -14.76
N GLU A 394 9.98 8.73 -13.49
CA GLU A 394 8.60 9.01 -13.13
C GLU A 394 8.64 10.20 -12.17
N THR A 395 8.24 11.37 -12.67
CA THR A 395 7.93 12.53 -11.84
C THR A 395 6.92 12.08 -10.80
N ALA A 396 7.40 11.87 -9.57
CA ALA A 396 6.55 11.57 -8.44
C ALA A 396 5.60 12.77 -8.27
N ASN A 397 4.32 12.58 -8.60
CA ASN A 397 3.25 13.53 -8.30
C ASN A 397 2.96 13.53 -6.78
N PHE A 398 3.99 13.78 -5.97
CA PHE A 398 3.92 13.81 -4.53
C PHE A 398 3.85 15.27 -4.05
N ASP A 399 2.80 15.57 -3.30
CA ASP A 399 2.49 16.89 -2.69
C ASP A 399 3.45 17.13 -1.50
N ASP A 400 4.76 17.18 -1.75
CA ASP A 400 5.79 17.30 -0.69
C ASP A 400 5.68 18.62 0.08
N SER A 401 5.01 19.63 -0.48
CA SER A 401 4.76 20.92 0.18
C SER A 401 3.57 20.93 1.15
N ASP A 402 2.71 19.91 1.11
CA ASP A 402 1.42 19.89 1.83
C ASP A 402 1.37 18.77 2.89
N GLN A 403 2.53 18.24 3.34
CA GLN A 403 2.61 17.27 4.44
C GLN A 403 2.38 17.94 5.81
N THR A 404 1.82 17.20 6.76
CA THR A 404 1.54 17.63 8.15
C THR A 404 2.78 18.26 8.82
N GLU A 405 2.59 19.45 9.40
CA GLU A 405 3.65 20.25 10.06
C GLU A 405 4.11 19.70 11.43
N ASN A 406 3.60 18.55 11.88
CA ASN A 406 3.81 18.06 13.25
C ASN A 406 5.23 17.51 13.45
N SER A 407 6.11 18.31 14.07
CA SER A 407 7.52 17.96 14.35
C SER A 407 7.68 16.75 15.27
N MET A 408 6.69 16.47 16.14
CA MET A 408 6.71 15.31 17.04
C MET A 408 6.59 13.96 16.32
N GLU A 409 6.09 13.93 15.08
CA GLU A 409 6.03 12.71 14.26
C GLU A 409 7.38 12.38 13.58
N LYS A 410 8.33 13.33 13.55
CA LYS A 410 9.63 13.20 12.87
C LYS A 410 10.78 12.79 13.79
N GLU A 411 10.58 12.83 15.11
CA GLU A 411 11.64 12.61 16.09
C GLU A 411 11.57 11.20 16.70
N GLY A 412 12.66 10.44 16.59
CA GLY A 412 12.78 9.13 17.25
C GLY A 412 12.84 9.27 18.78
N VAL A 413 12.36 8.24 19.49
CA VAL A 413 12.16 8.21 20.95
C VAL A 413 13.40 8.67 21.77
N ASP A 414 14.61 8.43 21.27
CA ASP A 414 15.86 8.73 21.98
C ASP A 414 16.57 10.03 21.55
N VAL A 415 16.05 10.74 20.54
CA VAL A 415 16.69 11.95 19.98
C VAL A 415 16.84 13.05 21.04
N ASN A 416 15.83 13.21 21.89
CA ASN A 416 15.83 14.19 22.98
C ASN A 416 16.87 13.90 24.07
N ASN A 417 17.11 12.63 24.38
CA ASN A 417 18.12 12.23 25.37
C ASN A 417 19.55 12.49 24.86
N ILE A 418 19.78 12.25 23.57
CA ILE A 418 21.09 12.49 22.93
C ILE A 418 21.38 13.98 22.80
N ASN A 419 20.38 14.81 22.49
CA ASN A 419 20.55 16.27 22.43
C ASN A 419 20.84 16.88 23.81
N ARG A 420 20.26 16.32 24.88
CA ARG A 420 20.60 16.70 26.27
C ARG A 420 22.03 16.34 26.64
N LEU A 421 22.52 15.15 26.25
CA LEU A 421 23.90 14.74 26.48
C LEU A 421 24.91 15.62 25.71
N ALA A 422 24.54 16.11 24.53
CA ALA A 422 25.34 17.03 23.74
C ALA A 422 25.36 18.48 24.27
N GLY A 423 24.40 18.85 25.12
CA GLY A 423 24.30 20.18 25.73
C GLY A 423 25.05 20.36 27.05
N CYS A 424 25.62 19.29 27.62
CA CYS A 424 26.39 19.37 28.87
C CYS A 424 27.79 19.97 28.62
N ASP A 425 28.20 20.93 29.47
CA ASP A 425 29.49 21.65 29.38
C ASP A 425 30.68 20.66 29.28
N PRO A 426 31.53 20.77 28.23
CA PRO A 426 32.70 19.91 28.04
C PRO A 426 33.69 19.88 29.20
N ARG A 427 33.61 20.83 30.14
CA ARG A 427 34.53 20.94 31.28
C ARG A 427 34.31 19.92 32.40
N SER A 428 33.19 19.20 32.42
CA SER A 428 32.91 18.14 33.42
C SER A 428 33.20 16.71 32.94
N ALA A 429 33.78 16.54 31.74
CA ALA A 429 34.09 15.22 31.19
C ALA A 429 35.46 14.69 31.67
N PRO A 430 35.62 13.37 31.92
CA PRO A 430 36.90 12.76 32.29
C PRO A 430 38.00 13.01 31.25
N VAL A 431 39.24 13.10 31.72
CA VAL A 431 40.49 13.54 31.05
C VAL A 431 40.74 12.98 29.63
N ILE A 432 40.12 11.85 29.28
CA ILE A 432 40.22 11.18 27.96
C ILE A 432 39.74 12.08 26.80
N TRP A 433 38.94 13.12 27.07
CA TRP A 433 38.38 14.01 26.05
C TRP A 433 39.22 15.26 25.70
N ARG A 434 40.31 15.55 26.42
CA ARG A 434 41.17 16.72 26.09
C ARG A 434 42.03 16.51 24.85
N ASP A 435 42.43 15.28 24.56
CA ASP A 435 43.35 14.98 23.44
C ASP A 435 42.68 14.96 22.06
N TRP A 436 41.34 14.83 22.01
CA TRP A 436 40.62 14.70 20.73
C TRP A 436 40.32 16.05 20.06
N TYR A 437 40.28 17.15 20.82
CA TYR A 437 39.92 18.48 20.32
C TYR A 437 41.10 19.33 19.81
N SER A 438 42.34 18.89 20.03
CA SER A 438 43.54 19.67 19.66
C SER A 438 44.10 19.38 18.25
N ARG A 439 43.37 18.63 17.40
CA ARG A 439 43.77 18.36 16.02
C ARG A 439 42.64 18.65 15.03
N LYS A 440 42.36 19.94 14.83
CA LYS A 440 41.84 20.46 13.57
C LYS A 440 42.98 21.18 12.85
N GLU A 441 43.54 20.54 11.82
CA GLU A 441 43.79 21.14 10.49
C GLU A 441 44.58 20.21 9.58
N ALA A 442 44.39 20.42 8.27
CA ALA A 442 45.10 19.87 7.11
C ALA A 442 44.63 18.52 6.52
N SER A 443 43.66 18.65 5.60
CA SER A 443 43.78 18.21 4.20
C SER A 443 44.55 16.92 3.91
N SER A 444 43.81 15.83 3.64
CA SER A 444 44.02 14.88 2.52
C SER A 444 43.39 13.52 2.84
N CYS A 445 42.39 13.13 2.05
CA CYS A 445 41.83 11.78 2.06
C CYS A 445 42.89 10.79 1.53
N LYS A 446 43.52 10.02 2.42
CA LYS A 446 44.24 8.79 2.05
C LYS A 446 43.80 7.65 2.96
N MET A 447 43.35 6.57 2.32
CA MET A 447 43.07 5.26 2.90
C MET A 447 44.16 4.82 3.89
N LEU A 448 43.75 4.40 5.08
CA LEU A 448 44.59 3.65 6.00
C LEU A 448 44.00 2.25 6.16
N VAL A 449 44.57 1.32 5.40
CA VAL A 449 44.45 -0.13 5.58
C VAL A 449 45.29 -0.49 6.81
N LEU A 450 44.65 -0.92 7.90
CA LEU A 450 45.35 -1.46 9.06
C LEU A 450 45.78 -2.91 8.78
N LYS A 451 47.07 -3.09 8.52
CA LYS A 451 47.77 -4.38 8.62
C LYS A 451 47.89 -4.77 10.10
N LEU A 452 47.43 -5.98 10.44
CA LEU A 452 47.78 -6.66 11.68
C LEU A 452 48.58 -7.93 11.34
N THR A 453 49.76 -8.06 11.92
CA THR A 453 50.60 -9.27 11.98
C THR A 453 51.39 -9.22 13.31
N PRO A 454 52.00 -10.31 13.80
CA PRO A 454 51.36 -11.52 14.33
C PRO A 454 52.01 -11.99 15.66
N GLN A 455 51.27 -12.64 16.56
CA GLN A 455 51.86 -13.51 17.59
C GLN A 455 50.93 -14.70 17.84
N GLU A 456 51.36 -15.90 17.44
CA GLU A 456 51.66 -17.04 18.33
C GLU A 456 51.96 -18.32 17.53
N ARG A 457 52.51 -19.29 18.24
CA ARG A 457 53.52 -20.28 17.82
C ARG A 457 52.96 -21.54 17.11
N LYS A 458 53.60 -21.89 15.97
CA LYS A 458 54.22 -23.19 15.56
C LYS A 458 53.36 -24.50 15.42
N PRO A 459 53.84 -25.53 14.68
CA PRO A 459 53.14 -26.08 13.51
C PRO A 459 52.82 -27.60 13.59
N HIS A 460 52.13 -28.17 12.60
CA HIS A 460 52.64 -29.25 11.72
C HIS A 460 51.61 -29.60 10.63
N GLY A 461 52.13 -30.03 9.47
CA GLY A 461 51.51 -29.92 8.16
C GLY A 461 50.40 -30.91 7.80
N CYS A 462 49.70 -30.63 6.70
CA CYS A 462 49.38 -31.66 5.72
C CYS A 462 49.07 -31.06 4.33
N GLN A 463 49.35 -31.87 3.31
CA GLN A 463 49.60 -31.50 1.93
C GLN A 463 48.34 -31.17 1.10
N ARG A 464 48.57 -30.35 0.07
CA ARG A 464 47.67 -30.07 -1.06
C ARG A 464 47.33 -31.34 -1.84
N TYR A 465 46.09 -31.44 -2.33
CA TYR A 465 45.77 -32.16 -3.56
C TYR A 465 45.03 -31.25 -4.57
N ARG A 466 45.60 -31.19 -5.78
CA ARG A 466 45.07 -30.54 -6.99
C ARG A 466 43.95 -31.38 -7.60
N ARG A 467 42.90 -30.71 -8.09
CA ARG A 467 41.85 -31.29 -8.95
C ARG A 467 42.39 -31.64 -10.34
N LYS A 468 41.97 -32.79 -10.88
CA LYS A 468 42.07 -33.17 -12.31
C LYS A 468 40.66 -33.23 -12.94
N PRO A 469 40.55 -33.09 -14.29
CA PRO A 469 39.31 -32.77 -14.98
C PRO A 469 38.53 -34.00 -15.52
N HIS A 470 37.28 -33.72 -15.93
CA HIS A 470 36.28 -34.63 -16.47
C HIS A 470 36.71 -35.48 -17.67
N SER A 471 36.25 -36.73 -17.68
CA SER A 471 35.94 -37.48 -18.90
C SER A 471 34.76 -38.43 -18.67
N SER A 472 34.04 -38.67 -19.77
CA SER A 472 32.82 -39.44 -20.01
C SER A 472 32.92 -40.95 -19.77
N ASN A 473 31.86 -41.61 -19.26
CA ASN A 473 31.09 -42.66 -19.97
C ASN A 473 30.03 -43.39 -19.09
N ARG A 474 28.85 -43.58 -19.69
CA ARG A 474 27.93 -44.76 -19.76
C ARG A 474 27.78 -45.78 -18.61
N ARG A 475 26.49 -46.07 -18.34
CA ARG A 475 25.80 -47.33 -17.92
C ARG A 475 26.22 -47.89 -16.55
N PHE A 476 25.32 -48.38 -15.68
CA PHE A 476 24.00 -49.02 -15.83
C PHE A 476 22.91 -48.31 -15.04
#